data_AF-A2FMT5-F1
#
_entry.id   AF-A2FMT5-F1
#
_cell.length_a   1.000
_cell.length_b   1.000
_cell.length_c   1.000
_cell.angle_alpha   90.00
_cell.angle_beta   90.00
_cell.angle_gamma   90.00
#
_symmetry.space_group_name_H-M   'P 1'
#
loop_
_entity.id
_entity.type
_entity.pdbx_description
1 polymer ?
#
loop_
_entity_poly.entity_id
_entity_poly.type
_entity_poly.pdbx_seq_one_letter_code
_entity_poly.pdbx_strand_id
1 'polypeptide(L)'
;MKAIDENRLQKIQEQLVSQIMQLIVEKHDDFWILSLIRLINLWIHEFTTISRDIMNTEYIDLLITNSNLYSFDIKVEIINLISTIIIYKNFNFIFCLVSNGILDVFLDWLDDENPLVVNPVLMCFTKICDEFSNTGNSGTLSSLISTDFVDKIYELRYLEDKSISNCTAIAHSALMSVLDEKRKEELKKIMIKKQYNN
;
A
#
# COMPACT_ATOMS: atom_id res chain seq x y z
N MET A 1 -36.50 -13.15 14.30
CA MET A 1 -35.48 -13.13 13.22
C MET A 1 -34.86 -14.53 13.15
N LYS A 2 -34.98 -15.23 12.02
CA LYS A 2 -34.23 -16.48 11.81
C LYS A 2 -32.77 -16.10 11.58
N ALA A 3 -31.84 -16.76 12.26
CA ALA A 3 -30.43 -16.63 11.98
C ALA A 3 -30.21 -16.85 10.48
N ILE A 4 -29.68 -15.85 9.78
CA ILE A 4 -29.20 -16.03 8.42
C ILE A 4 -28.10 -17.09 8.52
N ASP A 5 -28.18 -18.12 7.69
CA ASP A 5 -27.12 -19.12 7.58
C ASP A 5 -25.87 -18.41 7.06
N GLU A 6 -24.91 -18.15 7.95
CA GLU A 6 -23.68 -17.41 7.68
C GLU A 6 -22.92 -18.01 6.50
N ASN A 7 -22.95 -19.34 6.35
CA ASN A 7 -22.32 -20.04 5.23
C ASN A 7 -22.99 -19.70 3.89
N ARG A 8 -24.32 -19.50 3.90
CA ARG A 8 -25.05 -19.11 2.70
C ARG A 8 -24.77 -17.65 2.34
N LEU A 9 -24.68 -16.76 3.33
CA LEU A 9 -24.33 -15.35 3.12
C LEU A 9 -22.92 -15.23 2.54
N GLN A 10 -21.96 -15.99 3.08
CA GLN A 10 -20.58 -16.04 2.60
C GLN A 10 -20.51 -16.42 1.11
N LYS A 11 -21.17 -17.51 0.72
CA LYS A 11 -21.17 -17.96 -0.69
C LYS A 11 -21.76 -16.91 -1.65
N ILE A 12 -22.80 -16.20 -1.23
CA ILE A 12 -23.40 -15.13 -2.03
C ILE A 12 -22.39 -13.98 -2.20
N GLN A 13 -21.68 -13.63 -1.14
CA GLN A 13 -20.66 -12.57 -1.19
C GLN A 13 -19.47 -12.97 -2.07
N GLU A 14 -18.95 -14.19 -1.95
CA GLU A 14 -17.88 -14.72 -2.81
C GLU A 14 -18.28 -14.73 -4.30
N GLN A 15 -19.50 -15.17 -4.61
CA GLN A 15 -20.03 -15.16 -5.98
C GLN A 15 -20.16 -13.75 -6.54
N LEU A 16 -20.63 -12.80 -5.73
CA LEU A 16 -20.76 -11.40 -6.13
C LEU A 16 -19.39 -10.80 -6.46
N VAL A 17 -18.36 -11.03 -5.62
CA VAL A 17 -17.01 -10.51 -5.89
C VAL A 17 -16.44 -11.10 -7.17
N SER A 18 -16.56 -12.42 -7.34
CA SER A 18 -16.07 -13.10 -8.54
C SER A 18 -16.67 -12.51 -9.82
N GLN A 19 -17.98 -12.21 -9.82
CA GLN A 19 -18.64 -11.56 -10.95
C GLN A 19 -18.15 -10.13 -11.17
N ILE A 20 -17.99 -9.34 -10.10
CA ILE A 20 -17.45 -7.98 -10.20
C ILE A 20 -16.03 -8.02 -10.79
N MET A 21 -15.17 -8.93 -10.35
CA MET A 21 -13.82 -9.07 -10.90
C MET A 21 -13.80 -9.40 -12.38
N GLN A 22 -14.63 -10.36 -12.82
CA GLN A 22 -14.76 -10.68 -14.24
C GLN A 22 -15.15 -9.44 -15.04
N LEU A 23 -16.09 -8.65 -14.54
CA LEU A 23 -16.51 -7.41 -15.17
C LEU A 23 -15.40 -6.33 -15.19
N ILE A 24 -14.56 -6.25 -14.15
CA ILE A 24 -13.38 -5.36 -14.14
C ILE A 24 -12.40 -5.78 -15.22
N VAL A 25 -12.07 -7.08 -15.31
CA VAL A 25 -11.13 -7.61 -16.31
C VAL A 25 -11.67 -7.46 -17.74
N GLU A 26 -12.97 -7.64 -17.95
CA GLU A 26 -13.57 -7.57 -19.28
C GLU A 26 -13.80 -6.14 -19.76
N LYS A 27 -14.16 -5.22 -18.86
CA LYS A 27 -14.66 -3.90 -19.22
C LYS A 27 -13.76 -2.75 -18.82
N HIS A 28 -12.91 -2.94 -17.81
CA HIS A 28 -12.07 -1.89 -17.20
C HIS A 28 -12.86 -0.60 -16.88
N ASP A 29 -14.14 -0.75 -16.54
CA ASP A 29 -15.04 0.38 -16.31
C ASP A 29 -14.98 0.82 -14.85
N ASP A 30 -14.76 2.12 -14.65
CA ASP A 30 -14.68 2.80 -13.35
C ASP A 30 -15.83 2.43 -12.40
N PHE A 31 -17.04 2.18 -12.91
CA PHE A 31 -18.19 1.77 -12.10
C PHE A 31 -17.93 0.44 -11.37
N TRP A 32 -17.40 -0.57 -12.06
CA TRP A 32 -17.16 -1.88 -11.45
C TRP A 32 -15.99 -1.84 -10.48
N ILE A 33 -14.96 -1.04 -10.80
CA ILE A 33 -13.81 -0.83 -9.93
C ILE A 33 -14.24 -0.13 -8.63
N LEU A 34 -15.00 0.96 -8.72
CA LEU A 34 -15.56 1.64 -7.53
C LEU A 34 -16.49 0.74 -6.73
N SER A 35 -17.28 -0.10 -7.40
CA SER A 35 -18.16 -1.05 -6.73
C SER A 35 -17.37 -2.05 -5.90
N LEU A 36 -16.25 -2.56 -6.43
CA LEU A 36 -15.35 -3.44 -5.69
C LEU A 36 -14.69 -2.70 -4.50
N ILE A 37 -14.16 -1.49 -4.73
CA ILE A 37 -13.53 -0.68 -3.67
C ILE A 37 -14.48 -0.45 -2.50
N ARG A 38 -15.73 -0.05 -2.78
CA ARG A 38 -16.76 0.20 -1.75
C ARG A 38 -17.11 -1.07 -0.98
N LEU A 39 -17.19 -2.20 -1.68
CA LEU A 39 -17.50 -3.48 -1.08
C LEU A 39 -16.38 -3.94 -0.13
N ILE A 40 -15.11 -3.80 -0.54
CA ILE A 40 -13.95 -4.09 0.32
C ILE A 40 -13.91 -3.13 1.51
N ASN A 41 -14.15 -1.82 1.30
CA ASN A 41 -14.19 -0.84 2.39
C ASN A 41 -15.22 -1.19 3.46
N LEU A 42 -16.42 -1.65 3.07
CA LEU A 42 -17.42 -2.12 4.03
C LEU A 42 -16.87 -3.27 4.90
N TRP A 43 -16.18 -4.22 4.29
CA TRP A 43 -15.63 -5.38 5.01
C TRP A 43 -14.43 -5.06 5.89
N ILE A 44 -13.65 -4.03 5.59
CA ILE A 44 -12.55 -3.60 6.49
C ILE A 44 -13.11 -3.26 7.88
N HIS A 45 -14.31 -2.68 7.93
CA HIS A 45 -14.95 -2.22 9.15
C HIS A 45 -15.87 -3.26 9.83
N GLU A 46 -16.07 -4.43 9.21
CA GLU A 46 -16.86 -5.52 9.78
C GLU A 46 -15.97 -6.62 10.38
N PHE A 47 -16.23 -7.04 11.62
CA PHE A 47 -15.51 -8.12 12.32
C PHE A 47 -16.17 -9.49 12.11
N THR A 48 -16.67 -9.80 10.91
CA THR A 48 -17.26 -11.11 10.61
C THR A 48 -16.19 -12.07 10.07
N THR A 49 -16.40 -13.38 10.21
CA THR A 49 -15.48 -14.41 9.63
C THR A 49 -15.30 -14.22 8.13
N ILE A 50 -16.34 -13.71 7.46
CA ILE A 50 -16.37 -13.47 6.02
C ILE A 50 -15.45 -12.32 5.60
N SER A 51 -15.31 -11.27 6.42
CA SER A 51 -14.36 -10.18 6.14
C SER A 51 -12.89 -10.60 6.26
N ARG A 52 -12.62 -11.74 6.91
CA ARG A 52 -11.27 -12.31 7.03
C ARG A 52 -10.90 -13.18 5.82
N ASP A 53 -11.86 -13.94 5.27
CA ASP A 53 -11.61 -14.88 4.17
C ASP A 53 -11.79 -14.26 2.77
N ILE A 54 -12.67 -13.25 2.61
CA ILE A 54 -12.89 -12.55 1.33
C ILE A 54 -11.83 -11.48 1.05
N MET A 55 -11.04 -11.05 2.04
CA MET A 55 -9.82 -10.27 1.77
C MET A 55 -8.68 -11.19 1.28
N ASN A 56 -8.99 -12.05 0.32
CA ASN A 56 -7.96 -12.75 -0.43
C ASN A 56 -7.11 -11.67 -1.12
N THR A 57 -5.79 -11.77 -1.00
CA THR A 57 -4.88 -10.76 -1.56
C THR A 57 -5.14 -10.55 -3.04
N GLU A 58 -5.60 -11.59 -3.75
CA GLU A 58 -5.96 -11.56 -5.17
C GLU A 58 -6.86 -10.39 -5.61
N TYR A 59 -7.81 -9.94 -4.79
CA TYR A 59 -8.71 -8.82 -5.16
C TYR A 59 -8.00 -7.48 -5.07
N ILE A 60 -7.20 -7.34 -4.01
CA ILE A 60 -6.37 -6.18 -3.77
C ILE A 60 -5.24 -6.14 -4.82
N ASP A 61 -4.63 -7.28 -5.11
CA ASP A 61 -3.59 -7.48 -6.10
C ASP A 61 -4.11 -7.13 -7.51
N LEU A 62 -5.34 -7.51 -7.88
CA LEU A 62 -5.96 -7.11 -9.15
C LEU A 62 -6.11 -5.58 -9.27
N LEU A 63 -6.61 -4.93 -8.21
CA LEU A 63 -6.76 -3.47 -8.17
C LEU A 63 -5.42 -2.76 -8.28
N ILE A 64 -4.41 -3.26 -7.57
CA ILE A 64 -3.07 -2.70 -7.53
C ILE A 64 -2.34 -2.88 -8.86
N THR A 65 -2.28 -4.11 -9.38
CA THR A 65 -1.49 -4.46 -10.58
C THR A 65 -1.95 -3.68 -11.81
N ASN A 66 -3.25 -3.40 -11.90
CA ASN A 66 -3.84 -2.68 -13.02
C ASN A 66 -4.09 -1.19 -12.71
N SER A 67 -3.65 -0.69 -11.55
CA SER A 67 -3.95 0.68 -11.10
C SER A 67 -3.49 1.76 -12.09
N ASN A 68 -2.41 1.51 -12.83
CA ASN A 68 -1.88 2.41 -13.86
C ASN A 68 -2.72 2.43 -15.15
N LEU A 69 -3.64 1.47 -15.34
CA LEU A 69 -4.59 1.44 -16.47
C LEU A 69 -5.89 2.19 -16.17
N TYR A 70 -6.14 2.53 -14.90
CA TYR A 70 -7.37 3.16 -14.48
C TYR A 70 -7.30 4.68 -14.55
N SER A 71 -8.47 5.32 -14.49
CA SER A 71 -8.52 6.77 -14.39
C SER A 71 -7.85 7.26 -13.09
N PHE A 72 -7.37 8.50 -13.10
CA PHE A 72 -6.70 9.10 -11.94
C PHE A 72 -7.57 9.05 -10.67
N ASP A 73 -8.87 9.34 -10.81
CA ASP A 73 -9.83 9.30 -9.70
C ASP A 73 -9.92 7.90 -9.09
N ILE A 74 -9.94 6.86 -9.93
CA ILE A 74 -9.92 5.45 -9.47
C ILE A 74 -8.59 5.11 -8.80
N LYS A 75 -7.46 5.55 -9.34
CA LYS A 75 -6.15 5.35 -8.71
C LYS A 75 -6.13 5.93 -7.30
N VAL A 76 -6.65 7.15 -7.11
CA VAL A 76 -6.77 7.78 -5.77
C VAL A 76 -7.67 6.97 -4.85
N GLU A 77 -8.81 6.46 -5.32
CA GLU A 77 -9.70 5.61 -4.52
C GLU A 77 -9.04 4.29 -4.11
N ILE A 78 -8.24 3.68 -4.99
CA ILE A 78 -7.46 2.48 -4.67
C ILE A 78 -6.41 2.80 -3.60
N ILE A 79 -5.67 3.90 -3.75
CA ILE A 79 -4.68 4.34 -2.74
C ILE A 79 -5.34 4.56 -1.38
N ASN A 80 -6.51 5.19 -1.34
CA ASN A 80 -7.28 5.40 -0.12
C ASN A 80 -7.74 4.08 0.51
N LEU A 81 -8.16 3.11 -0.31
CA LEU A 81 -8.50 1.75 0.13
C LEU A 81 -7.28 1.08 0.77
N ILE A 82 -6.13 1.06 0.10
CA ILE A 82 -4.89 0.46 0.63
C ILE A 82 -4.47 1.14 1.93
N SER A 83 -4.56 2.47 2.00
CA SER A 83 -4.29 3.23 3.22
C SER A 83 -5.18 2.80 4.38
N THR A 84 -6.46 2.64 4.11
CA THR A 84 -7.44 2.17 5.10
C THR A 84 -7.10 0.75 5.57
N ILE A 85 -6.77 -0.15 4.65
CA ILE A 85 -6.35 -1.53 4.98
C ILE A 85 -5.12 -1.52 5.89
N ILE A 86 -4.06 -0.80 5.53
CA ILE A 86 -2.80 -0.76 6.29
C ILE A 86 -3.01 -0.17 7.69
N ILE A 87 -3.89 0.84 7.83
CA ILE A 87 -4.17 1.47 9.12
C ILE A 87 -4.92 0.53 10.07
N TYR A 88 -5.90 -0.22 9.57
CA TYR A 88 -6.83 -0.99 10.41
C TYR A 88 -6.43 -2.46 10.59
N LYS A 89 -5.57 -3.01 9.75
CA LYS A 89 -5.21 -4.45 9.80
C LYS A 89 -3.99 -4.72 10.68
N ASN A 90 -3.89 -5.98 11.09
CA ASN A 90 -2.81 -6.45 11.95
C ASN A 90 -1.50 -6.65 11.16
N PHE A 91 -0.41 -6.82 11.89
CA PHE A 91 0.92 -7.04 11.32
C PHE A 91 0.96 -8.18 10.29
N ASN A 92 0.31 -9.32 10.55
CA ASN A 92 0.35 -10.46 9.62
C ASN A 92 -0.19 -10.10 8.23
N PHE A 93 -1.27 -9.31 8.18
CA PHE A 93 -1.81 -8.86 6.90
C PHE A 93 -0.85 -7.90 6.19
N ILE A 94 -0.30 -6.93 6.94
CA ILE A 94 0.68 -5.97 6.41
C ILE A 94 1.92 -6.71 5.89
N PHE A 95 2.39 -7.74 6.60
CA PHE A 95 3.50 -8.58 6.20
C PHE A 95 3.23 -9.29 4.86
N CYS A 96 2.02 -9.84 4.68
CA CYS A 96 1.61 -10.46 3.42
C CYS A 96 1.62 -9.44 2.27
N LEU A 97 1.07 -8.23 2.46
CA LEU A 97 1.12 -7.17 1.43
C LEU A 97 2.55 -6.82 1.03
N VAL A 98 3.45 -6.67 2.00
CA VAL A 98 4.87 -6.38 1.73
C VAL A 98 5.53 -7.52 0.98
N SER A 99 5.27 -8.76 1.37
CA SER A 99 5.82 -9.95 0.73
C SER A 99 5.29 -10.15 -0.70
N ASN A 100 4.11 -9.63 -1.01
CA ASN A 100 3.52 -9.64 -2.35
C ASN A 100 3.96 -8.45 -3.23
N GLY A 101 4.89 -7.61 -2.77
CA GLY A 101 5.49 -6.56 -3.60
C GLY A 101 4.74 -5.22 -3.59
N ILE A 102 3.95 -4.91 -2.56
CA ILE A 102 3.29 -3.59 -2.47
C ILE A 102 4.27 -2.40 -2.50
N LEU A 103 5.53 -2.62 -2.09
CA LEU A 103 6.56 -1.57 -2.12
C LEU A 103 6.97 -1.19 -3.55
N ASP A 104 6.96 -2.14 -4.49
CA ASP A 104 7.27 -1.86 -5.90
C ASP A 104 6.14 -1.01 -6.52
N VAL A 105 4.90 -1.31 -6.16
CA VAL A 105 3.73 -0.53 -6.58
C VAL A 105 3.79 0.88 -5.98
N PHE A 106 4.18 1.01 -4.71
CA PHE A 106 4.36 2.31 -4.08
C PHE A 106 5.46 3.11 -4.78
N LEU A 107 6.54 2.48 -5.25
CA LEU A 107 7.57 3.15 -6.02
C LEU A 107 6.98 3.80 -7.28
N ASP A 108 6.23 3.03 -8.07
CA ASP A 108 5.56 3.52 -9.28
C ASP A 108 4.60 4.68 -8.98
N TRP A 109 3.91 4.63 -7.83
CA TRP A 109 2.98 5.70 -7.43
C TRP A 109 3.71 6.95 -6.94
N LEU A 110 4.88 6.83 -6.34
CA LEU A 110 5.69 7.98 -5.90
C LEU A 110 6.24 8.79 -7.08
N ASP A 111 6.27 8.24 -8.29
CA ASP A 111 6.64 8.95 -9.52
C ASP A 111 5.54 9.88 -10.07
N ASP A 112 4.31 9.81 -9.54
CA ASP A 112 3.19 10.65 -9.99
C ASP A 112 3.36 12.14 -9.58
N GLU A 113 4.21 12.43 -8.59
CA GLU A 113 4.47 13.74 -7.96
C GLU A 113 3.22 14.46 -7.41
N ASN A 114 2.02 13.96 -7.66
CA ASN A 114 0.78 14.53 -7.18
C ASN A 114 0.63 14.31 -5.67
N PRO A 115 0.41 15.36 -4.85
CA PRO A 115 0.27 15.21 -3.40
C PRO A 115 -0.89 14.31 -2.96
N LEU A 116 -1.94 14.16 -3.77
CA LEU A 116 -3.07 13.24 -3.50
C LEU A 116 -2.67 11.77 -3.62
N VAL A 117 -1.59 11.47 -4.35
CA VAL A 117 -1.02 10.14 -4.50
C VAL A 117 0.15 9.96 -3.53
N VAL A 118 1.11 10.88 -3.56
CA VAL A 118 2.36 10.78 -2.81
C VAL A 118 2.13 10.78 -1.30
N ASN A 119 1.29 11.67 -0.76
CA ASN A 119 1.12 11.76 0.70
C ASN A 119 0.51 10.48 1.31
N PRO A 120 -0.60 9.93 0.79
CA PRO A 120 -1.13 8.67 1.30
C PRO A 120 -0.13 7.50 1.20
N VAL A 121 0.63 7.42 0.10
CA VAL A 121 1.65 6.36 -0.08
C VAL A 121 2.76 6.46 0.97
N LEU A 122 3.27 7.67 1.23
CA LEU A 122 4.28 7.89 2.28
C LEU A 122 3.74 7.59 3.68
N MET A 123 2.47 7.89 3.94
CA MET A 123 1.81 7.56 5.21
C MET A 123 1.64 6.03 5.38
N CYS A 124 1.25 5.32 4.32
CA CYS A 124 1.20 3.86 4.32
C CYS A 124 2.56 3.26 4.61
N PHE A 125 3.59 3.73 3.91
CA PHE A 125 4.95 3.25 4.08
C PHE A 125 5.46 3.50 5.51
N THR A 126 5.20 4.67 6.09
CA THR A 126 5.52 4.98 7.49
C THR A 126 4.89 3.95 8.44
N LYS A 127 3.59 3.67 8.26
CA LYS A 127 2.87 2.69 9.10
C LYS A 127 3.45 1.28 8.94
N ILE A 128 3.82 0.87 7.73
CA ILE A 128 4.52 -0.39 7.47
C ILE A 128 5.83 -0.42 8.28
N CYS A 129 6.67 0.61 8.19
CA CYS A 129 7.92 0.69 8.93
C CYS A 129 7.72 0.58 10.45
N ASP A 130 6.73 1.29 10.99
CA ASP A 130 6.40 1.26 12.42
C ASP A 130 5.98 -0.15 12.86
N GLU A 131 5.11 -0.82 12.11
CA GLU A 131 4.64 -2.18 12.43
C GLU A 131 5.77 -3.22 12.39
N PHE A 132 6.65 -3.14 11.39
CA PHE A 132 7.83 -4.01 11.33
C PHE A 132 8.83 -3.72 12.44
N SER A 133 9.00 -2.45 12.83
CA SER A 133 9.87 -2.07 13.96
C SER A 133 9.32 -2.58 15.29
N ASN A 134 8.03 -2.36 15.54
CA ASN A 134 7.38 -2.74 16.79
C ASN A 134 7.30 -4.25 17.00
N THR A 135 7.33 -5.03 15.92
CA THR A 135 7.29 -6.50 15.98
C THR A 135 8.68 -7.15 15.92
N GLY A 136 9.76 -6.36 15.86
CA GLY A 136 11.13 -6.89 15.77
C GLY A 136 11.49 -7.46 14.41
N ASN A 137 10.75 -7.12 13.35
CA ASN A 137 10.95 -7.60 11.98
C ASN A 137 11.67 -6.58 11.08
N SER A 138 12.28 -5.52 11.63
CA SER A 138 12.99 -4.49 10.85
C SER A 138 13.99 -5.06 9.85
N GLY A 139 14.76 -6.09 10.22
CA GLY A 139 15.72 -6.74 9.32
C GLY A 139 15.05 -7.39 8.09
N THR A 140 13.87 -7.98 8.28
CA THR A 140 13.08 -8.55 7.17
C THR A 140 12.62 -7.44 6.23
N LEU A 141 12.04 -6.36 6.75
CA LEU A 141 11.63 -5.22 5.93
C LEU A 141 12.84 -4.57 5.23
N SER A 142 13.97 -4.40 5.92
CA SER A 142 15.23 -3.92 5.36
C SER A 142 15.65 -4.76 4.15
N SER A 143 15.47 -6.08 4.17
CA SER A 143 15.83 -6.91 3.02
C SER A 143 14.89 -6.80 1.83
N LEU A 144 13.63 -6.36 2.06
CA LEU A 144 12.58 -6.27 1.05
C LEU A 144 12.48 -4.88 0.41
N ILE A 145 12.89 -3.81 1.10
CA ILE A 145 12.90 -2.46 0.52
C ILE A 145 14.02 -2.39 -0.52
N SER A 146 13.68 -2.17 -1.80
CA SER A 146 14.65 -2.01 -2.89
C SER A 146 15.52 -0.76 -2.71
N THR A 147 16.68 -0.73 -3.35
CA THR A 147 17.54 0.48 -3.35
C THR A 147 16.85 1.63 -4.05
N ASP A 148 16.10 1.36 -5.11
CA ASP A 148 15.37 2.39 -5.87
C ASP A 148 14.27 3.04 -5.01
N PHE A 149 13.57 2.25 -4.19
CA PHE A 149 12.60 2.78 -3.24
C PHE A 149 13.25 3.70 -2.21
N VAL A 150 14.41 3.31 -1.69
CA VAL A 150 15.19 4.15 -0.77
C VAL A 150 15.57 5.46 -1.45
N ASP A 151 16.15 5.38 -2.64
CA ASP A 151 16.60 6.55 -3.40
C ASP A 151 15.43 7.51 -3.68
N LYS A 152 14.24 6.98 -4.00
CA LYS A 152 13.03 7.79 -4.21
C LYS A 152 12.61 8.55 -2.94
N ILE A 153 12.62 7.91 -1.77
CA ILE A 153 12.31 8.61 -0.50
C ILE A 153 13.32 9.72 -0.23
N TYR A 154 14.61 9.50 -0.52
CA TYR A 154 15.64 10.53 -0.38
C TYR A 154 15.44 11.68 -1.36
N GLU A 155 15.15 11.39 -2.63
CA GLU A 155 14.82 12.40 -3.64
C GLU A 155 13.67 13.29 -3.18
N LEU A 156 12.52 12.68 -2.83
CA LEU A 156 11.34 13.38 -2.36
C LEU A 156 11.59 14.21 -1.09
N ARG A 157 12.53 13.78 -0.22
CA ARG A 157 12.90 14.51 0.99
C ARG A 157 13.61 15.84 0.69
N TYR A 158 14.35 15.91 -0.41
CA TYR A 158 15.11 17.08 -0.82
C TYR A 158 14.45 17.92 -1.91
N LEU A 159 13.26 17.52 -2.37
CA LEU A 159 12.41 18.39 -3.18
C LEU A 159 12.00 19.63 -2.38
N GLU A 160 12.00 20.80 -3.02
CA GLU A 160 11.57 22.06 -2.41
C GLU A 160 10.04 22.17 -2.27
N ASP A 161 9.29 21.15 -2.70
CA ASP A 161 7.83 21.15 -2.64
C ASP A 161 7.32 21.01 -1.19
N LYS A 162 6.73 22.10 -0.70
CA LYS A 162 6.14 22.18 0.63
C LYS A 162 4.93 21.25 0.81
N SER A 163 4.23 20.90 -0.27
CA SER A 163 2.98 20.13 -0.24
C SER A 163 3.15 18.68 0.25
N ILE A 164 4.35 18.10 0.07
CA ILE A 164 4.71 16.75 0.50
C ILE A 164 5.78 16.71 1.59
N SER A 165 6.44 17.85 1.84
CA SER A 165 7.63 17.98 2.71
C SER A 165 7.54 17.36 4.11
N ASN A 166 6.35 17.41 4.74
CA ASN A 166 6.15 16.84 6.08
C ASN A 166 6.04 15.31 6.03
N CYS A 167 5.23 14.78 5.10
CA CYS A 167 5.06 13.34 4.91
C CYS A 167 6.38 12.69 4.50
N THR A 168 7.17 13.35 3.65
CA THR A 168 8.50 12.84 3.24
C THR A 168 9.48 12.83 4.41
N ALA A 169 9.44 13.81 5.32
CA ALA A 169 10.26 13.83 6.53
C ALA A 169 9.95 12.64 7.47
N ILE A 170 8.67 12.36 7.66
CA ILE A 170 8.19 11.27 8.52
C ILE A 170 8.55 9.92 7.90
N ALA A 171 8.24 9.72 6.62
CA ALA A 171 8.58 8.50 5.89
C ALA A 171 10.10 8.24 5.85
N HIS A 172 10.91 9.28 5.66
CA HIS A 172 12.37 9.17 5.75
C HIS A 172 12.83 8.72 7.14
N SER A 173 12.28 9.31 8.20
CA SER A 173 12.63 8.95 9.57
C SER A 173 12.26 7.48 9.88
N ALA A 174 11.10 7.04 9.40
CA ALA A 174 10.64 5.66 9.54
C ALA A 174 11.46 4.67 8.70
N LEU A 175 11.90 5.05 7.50
CA LEU A 175 12.86 4.27 6.71
C LEU A 175 14.16 4.05 7.50
N MET A 176 14.68 5.12 8.11
CA MET A 176 15.92 5.06 8.88
C MET A 176 15.83 4.23 10.16
N SER A 177 14.62 3.97 10.68
CA SER A 177 14.44 3.07 11.82
C SER A 177 14.47 1.59 11.41
N VAL A 178 14.11 1.25 10.17
CA VAL A 178 14.02 -0.13 9.70
C VAL A 178 15.24 -0.61 8.92
N LEU A 179 15.96 0.28 8.25
CA LEU A 179 17.19 -0.10 7.55
C LEU A 179 18.23 -0.63 8.53
N ASP A 180 18.96 -1.65 8.11
CA ASP A 180 20.13 -2.12 8.88
C ASP A 180 21.30 -1.13 8.79
N GLU A 181 22.22 -1.20 9.76
CA GLU A 181 23.35 -0.27 9.83
C GLU A 181 24.27 -0.35 8.60
N LYS A 182 24.39 -1.52 7.97
CA LYS A 182 25.18 -1.68 6.75
C LYS A 182 24.57 -0.87 5.60
N ARG A 183 23.26 -0.98 5.37
CA ARG A 183 22.54 -0.18 4.37
C ARG A 183 22.60 1.31 4.69
N LYS A 184 22.49 1.72 5.96
CA LYS A 184 22.65 3.13 6.36
C LYS A 184 24.05 3.66 6.04
N GLU A 185 25.10 2.89 6.30
CA GLU A 185 26.47 3.26 5.98
C GLU A 185 26.73 3.35 4.46
N GLU A 186 26.15 2.44 3.68
CA GLU A 186 26.20 2.49 2.21
C GLU A 186 25.53 3.76 1.68
N LEU A 187 24.34 4.11 2.20
CA LEU A 187 23.63 5.34 1.83
C LEU A 187 24.40 6.60 2.19
N LYS A 188 24.98 6.68 3.41
CA LYS A 188 25.82 7.82 3.81
C LYS A 188 26.96 8.06 2.81
N LYS A 189 27.62 7.00 2.32
CA LYS A 189 28.71 7.10 1.33
C LYS A 189 28.21 7.61 -0.03
N ILE A 190 27.02 7.20 -0.45
CA ILE A 190 26.40 7.62 -1.72
C ILE A 190 25.97 9.10 -1.64
N MET A 191 25.35 9.51 -0.53
CA MET A 191 24.92 10.90 -0.33
C MET A 191 26.08 11.88 -0.29
N ILE A 192 27.16 11.53 0.40
CA ILE A 192 28.39 12.33 0.44
C ILE A 192 28.93 12.52 -0.98
N LYS A 193 28.94 11.46 -1.81
CA LYS A 193 29.38 11.58 -3.20
C LYS A 193 28.48 12.47 -4.07
N LYS A 194 27.15 12.42 -3.88
CA LYS A 194 26.22 13.30 -4.63
C LYS A 194 26.38 14.78 -4.25
N GLN A 195 26.75 15.10 -3.01
CA GLN A 195 27.02 16.49 -2.57
C GLN A 195 28.31 17.11 -3.14
N TYR A 196 29.28 16.29 -3.57
CA TYR A 196 30.54 16.78 -4.16
C TYR A 196 30.56 16.77 -5.70
N ASN A 197 29.51 16.24 -6.34
CA ASN A 197 29.40 16.16 -7.80
C ASN A 197 28.34 17.13 -8.39
N ASN A 198 27.70 17.94 -7.56
CA ASN A 198 26.93 19.13 -7.93
C ASN A 198 27.69 20.39 -7.50
#